data_AF-A0A7Y1Z0P8-F1
#
_entry.id   AF-A0A7Y1Z0P8-F1
#
_cell.length_a   1.000
_cell.length_b   1.000
_cell.length_c   1.000
_cell.angle_alpha   90.00
_cell.angle_beta   90.00
_cell.angle_gamma   90.00
#
_symmetry.space_group_name_H-M   'P 1'
#
loop_
_entity.id
_entity.type
_entity.pdbx_description
1 polymer ?
#
loop_
_entity_poly.entity_id
_entity_poly.type
_entity_poly.pdbx_seq_one_letter_code
_entity_poly.pdbx_strand_id
1 'polypeptide(L)' 'SWDQPLLEELCQAMAAASICGLGQAAVNPIRLAIKHFPEEIS' A
#
# COMPACT_ATOMS: atom_id res chain seq x y z
N SER A 1 -2.63 6.02 13.96
CA SER A 1 -3.77 6.23 13.06
C SER A 1 -3.34 6.78 11.73
N TRP A 2 -3.16 5.87 10.77
CA TRP A 2 -2.91 6.19 9.36
C TRP A 2 -4.24 6.17 8.62
N ASP A 3 -4.34 6.99 7.57
CA ASP A 3 -5.50 7.02 6.69
C ASP A 3 -5.45 5.83 5.71
N GLN A 4 -6.17 4.76 6.05
CA GLN A 4 -6.22 3.53 5.24
C GLN A 4 -6.79 3.76 3.83
N PRO A 5 -7.91 4.50 3.64
CA PRO A 5 -8.38 4.90 2.31
C PRO A 5 -7.28 5.57 1.47
N LEU A 6 -6.59 6.57 2.03
CA LEU A 6 -5.52 7.27 1.32
C LEU A 6 -4.33 6.36 1.01
N LEU A 7 -3.98 5.45 1.93
CA LEU A 7 -2.94 4.44 1.70
C LEU A 7 -3.27 3.50 0.54
N GLU A 8 -4.53 3.11 0.38
CA GLU A 8 -4.95 2.26 -0.75
C GLU A 8 -4.93 3.04 -2.07
N GLU A 9 -5.39 4.30 -2.08
CA GLU A 9 -5.27 5.19 -3.24
C GLU A 9 -3.79 5.38 -3.65
N LEU A 10 -2.90 5.56 -2.67
CA LEU A 10 -1.47 5.64 -2.90
C LEU A 10 -0.92 4.34 -3.50
N CYS A 11 -1.30 3.17 -2.97
CA CYS A 11 -0.91 1.89 -3.54
C CYS A 11 -1.36 1.77 -4.99
N GLN A 12 -2.57 2.21 -5.29
CA GLN A 12 -3.12 2.16 -6.64
C GLN A 12 -2.36 3.08 -7.60
N ALA A 13 -2.02 4.30 -7.18
CA ALA A 13 -1.17 5.21 -7.93
C ALA A 13 0.24 4.65 -8.14
N MET A 14 0.87 4.10 -7.11
CA MET A 14 2.21 3.49 -7.18
C MET A 14 2.25 2.33 -8.18
N ALA A 15 1.25 1.44 -8.15
CA ALA A 15 1.19 0.29 -9.05
C ALA A 15 0.95 0.73 -10.51
N ALA A 16 0.12 1.74 -10.75
CA ALA A 16 -0.26 2.21 -12.08
C ALA A 16 0.78 3.14 -12.74
N ALA A 17 1.45 3.99 -11.97
CA ALA A 17 2.35 5.02 -12.50
C ALA A 17 3.81 4.56 -12.62
N SER A 18 4.14 3.37 -12.11
CA SER A 18 5.52 2.89 -12.11
C SER A 18 5.93 2.31 -13.46
N ILE A 19 7.00 2.86 -14.02
CA ILE A 19 7.59 2.42 -15.31
C ILE A 19 8.27 1.04 -15.22
N CYS A 20 8.62 0.59 -14.00
CA CYS A 20 9.21 -0.71 -13.75
C CYS A 20 8.37 -1.51 -12.73
N GLY A 21 8.62 -2.82 -12.67
CA GLY A 21 7.86 -3.74 -11.81
C GLY A 21 8.01 -3.50 -10.31
N LEU A 22 8.97 -2.68 -9.85
CA LEU A 22 9.17 -2.41 -8.43
C LEU A 22 7.94 -1.77 -7.79
N GLY A 23 7.32 -0.78 -8.43
CA GLY A 23 6.13 -0.13 -7.85
C GLY A 23 4.92 -1.05 -7.74
N GLN A 24 4.82 -2.04 -8.64
CA GLN A 24 3.80 -3.09 -8.55
C GLN A 24 4.09 -4.09 -7.42
N ALA A 25 5.37 -4.35 -7.12
CA ALA A 25 5.77 -5.23 -6.03
C ALA A 25 5.73 -4.54 -4.66
N ALA A 26 6.05 -3.23 -4.61
CA ALA A 26 6.17 -2.43 -3.39
C ALA A 26 4.84 -2.25 -2.64
N VAL A 27 3.69 -2.43 -3.31
CA VAL A 27 2.37 -2.38 -2.66
C VAL A 27 2.06 -3.65 -1.86
N ASN A 28 2.73 -4.78 -2.13
CA ASN A 28 2.45 -6.04 -1.46
C ASN A 28 2.76 -5.98 0.05
N PRO A 29 3.94 -5.48 0.50
CA PRO A 29 4.20 -5.29 1.92
C PRO A 29 3.21 -4.35 2.61
N ILE A 30 2.79 -3.28 1.95
CA ILE A 30 1.84 -2.29 2.53
C ILE A 30 0.48 -2.96 2.79
N ARG A 31 -0.06 -3.67 1.79
CA ARG A 31 -1.32 -4.41 1.93
C ARG A 31 -1.23 -5.53 2.96
N LEU A 32 -0.08 -6.22 3.03
CA LEU A 32 0.15 -7.23 4.06
C LEU A 32 0.23 -6.60 5.46
N ALA A 33 0.82 -5.42 5.60
CA ALA A 33 0.86 -4.72 6.88
C ALA A 33 -0.54 -4.34 7.36
N ILE A 34 -1.37 -3.76 6.48
CA ILE A 34 -2.79 -3.46 6.77
C ILE A 34 -3.56 -4.73 7.16
N LYS A 35 -3.33 -5.83 6.43
CA LYS A 35 -4.01 -7.11 6.65
C LYS A 35 -3.62 -7.79 7.96
N HIS A 36 -2.34 -7.76 8.32
CA HIS A 36 -1.79 -8.58 9.41
C HIS A 36 -1.51 -7.81 10.69
N PHE A 37 -1.39 -6.48 10.61
CA PHE A 37 -1.10 -5.60 11.75
C PHE A 37 -2.07 -4.40 11.78
N PRO A 38 -3.39 -4.63 11.77
CA PRO A 38 -4.37 -3.54 11.70
C PRO A 38 -4.26 -2.58 12.89
N GLU A 39 -3.93 -3.07 14.09
CA GLU A 39 -3.73 -2.23 15.28
C GLU A 39 -2.55 -1.24 15.15
N GLU A 40 -1.46 -1.62 14.49
CA GLU A 40 -0.29 -0.75 14.28
C GLU A 40 -0.56 0.36 13.26
N ILE A 41 -1.50 0.12 12.35
CA ILE A 41 -1.88 1.04 11.26
C ILE A 41 -3.09 1.92 11.67
N SER A 42 -3.91 1.46 12.61
CA SER A 42 -5.18 2.10 13.03
C SER A 42 -5.04 3.42 13.78
#